data_AF-W1WZI9-F1
#
_entry.id   AF-W1WZI9-F1
#
_cell.length_a   1.000
_cell.length_b   1.000
_cell.length_c   1.000
_cell.angle_alpha   90.00
_cell.angle_beta   90.00
_cell.angle_gamma   90.00
#
_symmetry.space_group_name_H-M   'P 1'
#
loop_
_entity.id
_entity.type
_entity.pdbx_description
1 polymer ?
#
loop_
_entity_poly.entity_id
_entity_poly.type
_entity_poly.pdbx_seq_one_letter_code
_entity_poly.pdbx_strand_id
1 'polypeptide(L)'
;MADSSSEEKTEKPSAQKLRKAREEGQLPRSKDMGLAASLFAAFVVISSSFPWYADFVRESFISVHQYAQEINNPDAIGQFLRHHLLILGKFILTLLPMPAAALFSSLVPGGWLFLPKKILPDFSKISPLKGIGRLFSSEHLAETGKMTVKSVVVLVMLWISLRNNFA
;
A
#
# COMPACT_ATOMS: atom_id res chain seq x y z
N MET A 1 -30.78 -19.20 29.32
CA MET A 1 -31.17 -17.79 29.11
C MET A 1 -31.28 -17.62 27.61
N ALA A 2 -32.48 -17.27 27.13
CA ALA A 2 -32.85 -17.30 25.71
C ALA A 2 -32.08 -16.24 24.92
N ASP A 3 -31.33 -16.69 23.92
CA ASP A 3 -30.71 -15.85 22.90
C ASP A 3 -31.80 -15.15 22.08
N SER A 4 -32.07 -13.90 22.45
CA SER A 4 -33.04 -13.04 21.78
C SER A 4 -32.51 -12.63 20.41
N SER A 5 -33.20 -13.15 19.39
CA SER A 5 -33.51 -12.53 18.11
C SER A 5 -32.34 -11.99 17.27
N SER A 6 -31.87 -12.86 16.39
CA SER A 6 -31.39 -12.53 15.04
C SER A 6 -32.49 -11.92 14.17
N GLU A 7 -33.14 -10.85 14.64
CA GLU A 7 -33.90 -9.95 13.77
C GLU A 7 -32.89 -9.07 13.04
N GLU A 8 -32.60 -9.41 11.79
CA GLU A 8 -31.94 -8.49 10.87
C GLU A 8 -32.74 -7.19 10.83
N LYS A 9 -32.25 -6.17 11.53
CA LYS A 9 -32.79 -4.81 11.45
C LYS A 9 -32.69 -4.35 10.00
N THR A 10 -33.80 -4.44 9.28
CA THR A 10 -34.02 -4.03 7.89
C THR A 10 -34.00 -2.50 7.71
N GLU A 11 -34.01 -1.74 8.80
CA GLU A 11 -33.96 -0.28 8.76
C GLU A 11 -32.53 0.27 8.67
N LYS A 12 -32.40 1.34 7.88
CA LYS A 12 -31.15 2.09 7.77
C LYS A 12 -30.76 2.64 9.16
N PRO A 13 -29.48 2.55 9.56
CA PRO A 13 -29.02 3.06 10.85
C PRO A 13 -29.32 4.57 10.97
N SER A 14 -29.83 5.00 12.13
CA SER A 14 -30.11 6.41 12.42
C SER A 14 -28.83 7.26 12.36
N ALA A 15 -28.97 8.56 12.08
CA ALA A 15 -27.84 9.49 12.02
C ALA A 15 -26.98 9.49 13.29
N GLN A 16 -27.60 9.32 14.47
CA GLN A 16 -26.90 9.20 15.74
C GLN A 16 -26.07 7.91 15.85
N LYS A 17 -26.59 6.78 15.34
CA LYS A 17 -25.88 5.49 15.31
C LYS A 17 -24.68 5.54 14.35
N LEU A 18 -24.84 6.17 13.19
CA LEU A 18 -23.74 6.41 12.24
C LEU A 18 -22.66 7.32 12.81
N ARG A 19 -23.04 8.39 13.52
CA ARG A 19 -22.08 9.29 14.18
C ARG A 19 -21.28 8.57 15.26
N LYS A 20 -21.95 7.76 16.09
CA LYS A 20 -21.30 6.95 17.14
C LYS A 20 -20.38 5.88 16.54
N ALA A 21 -20.79 5.18 15.48
CA ALA A 21 -19.94 4.22 14.77
C ALA A 21 -18.69 4.90 14.18
N ARG A 22 -18.83 6.12 13.66
CA ARG A 22 -17.70 6.94 13.23
C ARG A 22 -16.79 7.29 14.41
N GLU A 23 -17.30 7.82 15.51
CA GLU A 23 -16.54 8.14 16.75
C GLU A 23 -15.84 6.92 17.38
N GLU A 24 -16.33 5.71 17.13
CA GLU A 24 -15.69 4.44 17.53
C GLU A 24 -14.70 3.91 16.48
N GLY A 25 -14.56 4.61 15.35
CA GLY A 25 -13.66 4.28 14.24
C GLY A 25 -14.08 3.07 13.43
N GLN A 26 -15.37 2.72 13.44
CA GLN A 26 -15.95 1.67 12.59
C GLN A 26 -16.36 2.28 11.25
N LEU A 27 -15.36 2.71 10.48
CA LEU A 27 -15.56 3.23 9.13
C LEU A 27 -15.43 2.07 8.13
N PRO A 28 -16.37 1.92 7.18
CA PRO A 28 -16.22 0.94 6.12
C PRO A 28 -14.99 1.29 5.29
N ARG A 29 -13.92 0.49 5.44
CA ARG A 29 -12.70 0.60 4.66
C ARG A 29 -12.61 -0.60 3.74
N SER A 30 -12.62 -0.34 2.43
CA SER A 30 -12.25 -1.36 1.45
C SER A 30 -10.74 -1.56 1.51
N LYS A 31 -10.30 -2.80 1.83
CA LYS A 31 -8.88 -3.17 1.78
C LYS A 31 -8.30 -3.03 0.36
N ASP A 32 -9.15 -3.19 -0.66
CA ASP A 32 -8.73 -3.17 -2.06
C ASP A 32 -8.48 -1.76 -2.61
N MET A 33 -9.13 -0.74 -2.07
CA MET A 33 -9.03 0.61 -2.61
C MET A 33 -7.64 1.22 -2.41
N GLY A 34 -7.02 0.92 -1.26
CA GLY A 34 -5.63 1.31 -0.99
C GLY A 34 -4.64 0.64 -1.95
N LEU A 35 -4.85 -0.66 -2.21
CA LEU A 35 -4.02 -1.44 -3.14
C LEU A 35 -4.19 -0.98 -4.59
N ALA A 36 -5.42 -0.69 -5.02
CA ALA A 36 -5.67 -0.20 -6.38
C ALA A 36 -5.03 1.18 -6.60
N ALA A 37 -5.17 2.09 -5.62
CA ALA A 37 -4.57 3.43 -5.70
C ALA A 37 -3.05 3.38 -5.69
N SER A 38 -2.43 2.54 -4.85
CA SER A 38 -0.98 2.38 -4.82
C SER A 38 -0.43 1.76 -6.10
N LEU A 39 -1.13 0.76 -6.66
CA LEU A 39 -0.75 0.12 -7.92
C LEU A 39 -0.85 1.10 -9.09
N PHE A 40 -1.91 1.92 -9.15
CA PHE A 40 -2.04 2.96 -10.15
C PHE A 40 -0.94 4.02 -10.03
N ALA A 41 -0.64 4.48 -8.81
CA ALA A 41 0.45 5.42 -8.57
C ALA A 41 1.81 4.82 -8.99
N ALA A 42 2.05 3.54 -8.69
CA ALA A 42 3.25 2.83 -9.13
C ALA A 42 3.36 2.80 -10.66
N PHE A 43 2.27 2.50 -11.36
CA PHE A 43 2.24 2.50 -12.81
C PHE A 43 2.60 3.88 -13.40
N VAL A 44 2.02 4.96 -12.87
CA VAL A 44 2.32 6.33 -13.31
C VAL A 44 3.76 6.72 -13.02
N VAL A 45 4.26 6.44 -11.81
CA VAL A 45 5.65 6.73 -11.42
C VAL A 45 6.62 6.00 -12.31
N ILE A 46 6.44 4.68 -12.48
CA ILE A 46 7.34 3.88 -13.31
C ILE A 46 7.29 4.39 -14.75
N SER A 47 6.09 4.57 -15.33
CA SER A 47 5.97 5.00 -16.73
C SER A 47 6.58 6.38 -17.00
N SER A 48 6.50 7.31 -16.04
CA SER A 48 7.02 8.67 -16.19
C SER A 48 8.51 8.80 -15.82
N SER A 49 8.98 8.05 -14.83
CA SER A 49 10.35 8.14 -14.30
C SER A 49 11.31 7.11 -14.91
N PHE A 50 10.82 6.14 -15.69
CA PHE A 50 11.66 5.14 -16.34
C PHE A 50 12.82 5.74 -17.17
N PRO A 51 12.62 6.80 -17.98
CA PRO A 51 13.72 7.43 -18.70
C PRO A 51 14.81 7.97 -17.76
N TRP A 52 14.42 8.56 -16.63
CA TRP A 52 15.35 9.13 -15.66
C TRP A 52 16.15 8.06 -14.92
N TYR A 53 15.58 6.87 -14.70
CA TYR A 53 16.32 5.77 -14.09
C TYR A 53 17.48 5.28 -14.97
N ALA A 54 17.30 5.25 -16.28
CA ALA A 54 18.39 4.93 -17.20
C ALA A 54 19.52 5.97 -17.11
N ASP A 55 19.17 7.25 -16.98
CA ASP A 55 20.13 8.34 -16.81
C ASP A 55 20.85 8.26 -15.46
N PHE A 56 20.16 7.99 -14.36
CA PHE A 56 20.78 7.84 -13.03
C PHE A 56 21.78 6.68 -12.97
N VAL A 57 21.44 5.57 -13.63
CA VAL A 57 22.33 4.41 -13.73
C VAL A 57 23.56 4.80 -14.56
N ARG A 58 23.36 5.41 -15.74
CA ARG A 58 24.46 5.88 -16.60
C ARG A 58 25.37 6.86 -15.86
N GLU A 59 24.78 7.87 -15.21
CA GLU A 59 25.46 8.90 -14.42
C GLU A 59 26.29 8.24 -13.29
N SER A 60 25.72 7.27 -12.58
CA SER A 60 26.44 6.51 -11.54
C SER A 60 27.62 5.69 -12.07
N PHE A 61 27.51 5.09 -13.26
CA PHE A 61 28.62 4.34 -13.84
C PHE A 61 29.75 5.26 -14.32
N ILE A 62 29.39 6.40 -14.92
CA ILE A 62 30.36 7.42 -15.35
C ILE A 62 31.07 8.03 -14.14
N SER A 63 30.32 8.38 -13.09
CA SER A 63 30.88 8.97 -11.87
C SER A 63 31.89 8.02 -11.22
N VAL A 64 31.58 6.73 -11.08
CA VAL A 64 32.50 5.73 -10.51
C VAL A 64 33.81 5.69 -11.29
N HIS A 65 33.77 5.70 -12.62
CA HIS A 65 34.99 5.71 -13.44
C HIS A 65 35.80 7.00 -13.23
N GLN A 66 35.15 8.16 -13.20
CA GLN A 66 35.80 9.46 -13.01
C GLN A 66 36.47 9.57 -11.64
N TYR A 67 35.74 9.27 -10.57
CA TYR A 67 36.28 9.38 -9.21
C TYR A 67 37.32 8.31 -8.88
N ALA A 68 37.27 7.13 -9.53
CA ALA A 68 38.30 6.11 -9.37
C ALA A 68 39.68 6.56 -9.88
N GLN A 69 39.74 7.45 -10.88
CA GLN A 69 41.02 8.00 -11.38
C GLN A 69 41.64 9.03 -10.40
N GLU A 70 40.84 9.59 -9.49
CA GLU A 70 41.27 10.61 -8.53
C GLU A 70 41.28 10.08 -7.09
N ILE A 71 41.43 8.77 -6.88
CA ILE A 71 41.30 8.14 -5.55
C ILE A 71 42.30 8.66 -4.50
N ASN A 72 43.41 9.24 -4.94
CA ASN A 72 44.44 9.85 -4.08
C ASN A 72 44.07 11.28 -3.64
N ASN A 73 43.01 11.87 -4.20
CA ASN A 73 42.49 13.17 -3.82
C ASN A 73 41.44 13.00 -2.70
N PRO A 74 41.68 13.50 -1.48
CA PRO A 74 40.74 13.40 -0.37
C PRO A 74 39.36 14.02 -0.67
N ASP A 75 39.32 15.06 -1.51
CA ASP A 75 38.09 15.76 -1.88
C ASP A 75 37.23 14.95 -2.86
N ALA A 76 37.84 14.05 -3.65
CA ALA A 76 37.14 13.22 -4.63
C ALA A 76 36.13 12.28 -3.96
N ILE A 77 36.46 11.74 -2.78
CA ILE A 77 35.56 10.88 -2.00
C ILE A 77 34.34 11.67 -1.49
N GLY A 78 34.55 12.90 -1.03
CA GLY A 78 33.47 13.77 -0.56
C GLY A 78 32.51 14.16 -1.68
N GLN A 79 33.04 14.48 -2.86
CA GLN A 79 32.25 14.79 -4.05
C GLN A 79 31.48 13.56 -4.56
N PHE A 80 32.13 12.40 -4.61
CA PHE A 80 31.50 11.12 -4.93
C PHE A 80 30.31 10.85 -4.02
N LEU A 81 30.50 10.94 -2.70
CA LEU A 81 29.44 10.67 -1.73
C LEU A 81 28.26 11.64 -1.91
N ARG A 82 28.54 12.94 -2.07
CA ARG A 82 27.50 13.95 -2.30
C ARG A 82 26.73 13.69 -3.59
N HIS A 83 27.42 13.33 -4.66
CA HIS A 83 26.82 13.02 -5.95
C HIS A 83 25.86 11.81 -5.86
N HIS A 84 26.32 10.71 -5.27
CA HIS A 84 25.48 9.53 -5.07
C HIS A 84 24.31 9.77 -4.09
N LEU A 85 24.51 10.62 -3.08
CA LEU A 85 23.43 11.00 -2.17
C LEU A 85 22.33 11.80 -2.88
N LEU A 86 22.70 12.66 -3.85
CA LEU A 86 21.73 13.37 -4.69
C LEU A 86 20.97 12.43 -5.62
N ILE A 87 21.66 11.46 -6.24
CA ILE A 87 21.01 10.43 -7.07
C ILE A 87 20.01 9.61 -6.23
N LEU A 88 20.42 9.18 -5.04
CA LEU A 88 19.54 8.47 -4.11
C LEU A 88 18.34 9.32 -3.68
N GLY A 89 18.56 10.61 -3.40
CA GLY A 89 17.49 11.56 -3.08
C GLY A 89 16.48 11.72 -4.21
N LYS A 90 16.94 11.85 -5.47
CA LYS A 90 16.08 11.90 -6.65
C LYS A 90 15.27 10.60 -6.79
N PHE A 91 15.90 9.44 -6.59
CA PHE A 91 15.23 8.15 -6.64
C PHE A 91 14.11 8.04 -5.59
N ILE A 92 14.40 8.36 -4.33
CA ILE A 92 13.41 8.35 -3.24
C ILE A 92 12.25 9.31 -3.55
N LEU A 93 12.55 10.49 -4.09
CA LEU A 93 11.52 11.48 -4.44
C LEU A 93 10.53 10.94 -5.49
N THR A 94 11.02 10.18 -6.48
CA THR A 94 10.13 9.55 -7.47
C THR A 94 9.20 8.50 -6.86
N LEU A 95 9.59 7.85 -5.76
CA LEU A 95 8.77 6.83 -5.08
C LEU A 95 7.73 7.42 -4.11
N LEU A 96 7.90 8.68 -3.67
CA LEU A 96 7.03 9.35 -2.71
C LEU A 96 5.52 9.35 -3.07
N PRO A 97 5.10 9.43 -4.34
CA PRO A 97 3.69 9.39 -4.72
C PRO A 97 2.98 8.07 -4.35
N MET A 98 3.69 6.94 -4.25
CA MET A 98 3.09 5.64 -3.92
C MET A 98 2.48 5.58 -2.50
N PRO A 99 3.24 5.84 -1.42
CA PRO A 99 2.66 5.90 -0.07
C PRO A 99 1.66 7.04 0.06
N ALA A 100 1.86 8.16 -0.64
CA ALA A 100 0.89 9.25 -0.66
C ALA A 100 -0.47 8.79 -1.23
N ALA A 101 -0.49 8.09 -2.37
CA ALA A 101 -1.71 7.56 -2.96
C ALA A 101 -2.43 6.54 -2.04
N ALA A 102 -1.66 5.69 -1.36
CA ALA A 102 -2.21 4.77 -0.36
C ALA A 102 -2.84 5.51 0.84
N LEU A 103 -2.20 6.58 1.31
CA LEU A 103 -2.73 7.43 2.36
C LEU A 103 -4.01 8.15 1.90
N PHE A 104 -3.99 8.82 0.75
CA PHE A 104 -5.14 9.57 0.25
C PHE A 104 -6.34 8.66 -0.05
N SER A 105 -6.13 7.48 -0.65
CA SER A 105 -7.20 6.51 -0.88
C SER A 105 -7.84 6.00 0.42
N SER A 106 -7.07 5.90 1.50
CA SER A 106 -7.62 5.53 2.82
C SER A 106 -8.51 6.62 3.44
N LEU A 107 -8.38 7.87 2.98
CA LEU A 107 -9.19 9.01 3.44
C LEU A 107 -10.50 9.17 2.67
N VAL A 108 -10.59 8.66 1.43
CA VAL A 108 -11.79 8.80 0.57
C VAL A 108 -13.08 8.27 1.21
N PRO A 109 -13.15 7.07 1.80
CA PRO A 109 -14.40 6.52 2.30
C PRO A 109 -14.78 7.00 3.71
N GLY A 110 -13.88 7.66 4.45
CA GLY A 110 -14.11 7.96 5.86
C GLY A 110 -13.57 9.28 6.42
N GLY A 111 -12.78 10.02 5.64
CA GLY A 111 -12.08 11.22 6.08
C GLY A 111 -10.97 10.95 7.11
N TRP A 112 -10.35 12.03 7.57
CA TRP A 112 -9.40 11.97 8.68
C TRP A 112 -10.16 11.87 10.01
N LEU A 113 -9.93 10.80 10.77
CA LEU A 113 -10.55 10.60 12.07
C LEU A 113 -9.50 10.20 13.11
N PHE A 114 -9.25 11.09 14.06
CA PHE A 114 -8.28 10.87 15.12
C PHE A 114 -8.97 10.20 16.32
N LEU A 115 -8.55 8.98 16.66
CA LEU A 115 -9.15 8.14 17.70
C LEU A 115 -8.11 7.79 18.77
N PRO A 116 -7.90 8.64 19.79
CA PRO A 116 -6.91 8.39 20.85
C PRO A 116 -7.15 7.06 21.55
N LYS A 117 -8.42 6.65 21.70
CA LYS A 117 -8.82 5.40 22.34
C LYS A 117 -8.33 4.13 21.60
N LYS A 118 -8.06 4.20 20.30
CA LYS A 118 -7.53 3.06 19.52
C LYS A 118 -6.00 2.94 19.58
N ILE A 119 -5.31 3.91 20.18
CA ILE A 119 -3.85 3.87 20.37
C ILE A 119 -3.50 2.93 21.55
N LEU A 120 -4.44 2.72 22.47
CA LEU A 120 -4.25 1.80 23.59
C LEU A 120 -4.27 0.33 23.12
N PRO A 121 -3.33 -0.51 23.61
CA PRO A 121 -3.30 -1.93 23.27
C PRO A 121 -4.54 -2.63 23.86
N ASP A 122 -5.31 -3.27 22.97
CA ASP A 122 -6.52 -4.00 23.34
C ASP A 122 -6.18 -5.50 23.47
N PHE A 123 -5.94 -5.95 24.70
CA PHE A 123 -5.62 -7.36 25.01
C PHE A 123 -6.71 -8.35 24.60
N SER A 124 -7.95 -7.88 24.42
CA SER A 124 -9.05 -8.75 23.97
C SER A 124 -8.91 -9.20 22.50
N LYS A 125 -8.13 -8.46 21.70
CA LYS A 125 -7.83 -8.77 20.29
C LYS A 125 -6.67 -9.74 20.10
N ILE A 126 -5.89 -10.03 21.15
CA ILE A 126 -4.67 -10.86 21.09
C ILE A 126 -4.98 -12.34 21.38
N SER A 127 -6.20 -12.69 21.81
CA SER A 127 -6.58 -14.08 22.11
C SER A 127 -6.44 -15.00 20.89
N PRO A 128 -5.56 -16.03 20.94
CA PRO A 128 -5.34 -16.97 19.82
C PRO A 128 -6.60 -17.77 19.46
N LEU A 129 -7.41 -18.14 20.46
CA LEU A 129 -8.68 -18.87 20.26
C LEU A 129 -9.67 -18.06 19.41
N LYS A 130 -9.81 -16.76 19.69
CA LYS A 130 -10.67 -15.87 18.89
C LYS A 130 -10.10 -15.64 17.49
N GLY A 131 -8.78 -15.73 17.33
CA GLY A 131 -8.10 -15.67 16.04
C GLY A 131 -8.46 -16.85 15.14
N ILE A 132 -8.42 -18.07 15.66
CA ILE A 132 -8.78 -19.28 14.90
C ILE A 132 -10.26 -19.27 14.50
N GLY A 133 -11.16 -18.90 15.43
CA GLY A 133 -12.59 -18.77 15.12
C GLY A 133 -12.88 -17.72 14.04
N ARG A 134 -12.07 -16.66 13.95
CA ARG A 134 -12.15 -15.69 12.85
C ARG A 134 -11.68 -16.31 11.53
N LEU A 135 -10.56 -17.02 11.50
CA LEU A 135 -10.05 -17.63 10.26
C LEU A 135 -11.05 -18.58 9.58
N PHE A 136 -11.85 -19.30 10.37
CA PHE A 136 -12.90 -20.21 9.87
C PHE A 136 -14.30 -19.57 9.79
N SER A 137 -14.41 -18.24 9.90
CA SER A 137 -15.71 -17.57 9.71
C SER A 137 -16.12 -17.57 8.24
N SER A 138 -17.44 -17.59 7.98
CA SER A 138 -18.01 -17.48 6.63
C SER A 138 -17.56 -16.22 5.89
N GLU A 139 -17.35 -15.13 6.64
CA GLU A 139 -16.85 -13.86 6.12
C GLU A 139 -15.40 -13.97 5.60
N HIS A 140 -14.53 -14.66 6.34
CA HIS A 140 -13.13 -14.89 5.94
C HIS A 140 -13.00 -15.85 4.75
N LEU A 141 -13.84 -16.89 4.68
CA LEU A 141 -13.93 -17.79 3.53
C LEU A 141 -14.37 -17.03 2.26
N ALA A 142 -15.38 -16.16 2.37
CA ALA A 142 -15.82 -15.33 1.25
C ALA A 142 -14.76 -14.32 0.82
N GLU A 143 -14.02 -13.72 1.76
CA GLU A 143 -12.90 -12.83 1.44
C GLU A 143 -11.77 -13.57 0.72
N THR A 144 -11.40 -14.76 1.19
CA THR A 144 -10.39 -15.62 0.56
C THR A 144 -10.80 -16.00 -0.86
N GLY A 145 -12.05 -16.44 -1.06
CA GLY A 145 -12.57 -16.76 -2.38
C GLY A 145 -12.48 -15.59 -3.36
N LYS A 146 -12.86 -14.38 -2.93
CA LYS A 146 -12.73 -13.16 -3.75
C LYS A 146 -11.27 -12.87 -4.11
N MET A 147 -10.33 -13.06 -3.18
CA MET A 147 -8.90 -12.86 -3.43
C MET A 147 -8.36 -13.88 -4.43
N THR A 148 -8.73 -15.16 -4.30
CA THR A 148 -8.34 -16.21 -5.25
C THR A 148 -8.82 -15.88 -6.67
N VAL A 149 -10.07 -15.46 -6.83
CA VAL A 149 -10.61 -15.06 -8.14
C VAL A 149 -9.81 -13.90 -8.73
N LYS A 150 -9.54 -12.84 -7.95
CA LYS A 150 -8.71 -11.71 -8.41
C LYS A 150 -7.31 -12.17 -8.86
N SER A 151 -6.66 -13.04 -8.09
CA SER A 151 -5.35 -13.60 -8.43
C SER A 151 -5.38 -14.38 -9.73
N VAL A 152 -6.39 -15.23 -9.95
CA VAL A 152 -6.56 -15.97 -11.21
C VAL A 152 -6.75 -15.02 -12.39
N VAL A 153 -7.58 -13.98 -12.24
CA VAL A 153 -7.80 -12.99 -13.31
C VAL A 153 -6.48 -12.32 -13.70
N VAL A 154 -5.67 -11.88 -12.72
CA VAL A 154 -4.36 -11.27 -12.99
C VAL A 154 -3.41 -12.25 -13.69
N LEU A 155 -3.36 -13.51 -13.26
CA LEU A 155 -2.54 -14.55 -13.90
C LEU A 155 -2.94 -14.79 -15.36
N VAL A 156 -4.25 -14.87 -15.64
CA VAL A 156 -4.76 -15.04 -17.00
C VAL A 156 -4.43 -13.84 -17.88
N MET A 157 -4.60 -12.61 -17.36
CA MET A 157 -4.24 -11.39 -18.11
C MET A 157 -2.74 -11.35 -18.43
N LEU A 158 -1.88 -11.70 -17.47
CA LEU A 158 -0.44 -11.80 -17.70
C LEU A 158 -0.10 -12.86 -18.75
N TRP A 159 -0.72 -14.04 -18.67
CA TRP A 159 -0.51 -15.11 -19.64
C TRP A 159 -0.86 -14.68 -21.07
N ILE A 160 -2.02 -14.02 -21.25
CA ILE A 160 -2.45 -13.50 -22.55
C ILE A 160 -1.50 -12.41 -23.06
N SER A 161 -1.11 -11.48 -22.19
CA SER A 161 -0.19 -10.38 -22.55
C SER A 161 1.18 -10.90 -22.99
N LEU A 162 1.72 -11.88 -22.28
CA LEU A 162 2.98 -12.55 -22.63
C LEU A 162 2.84 -13.27 -23.97
N ARG A 163 1.79 -14.06 -24.16
CA ARG A 163 1.57 -14.77 -25.43
C ARG A 163 1.47 -13.80 -26.62
N ASN A 164 0.79 -12.66 -26.46
CA ASN A 164 0.61 -11.70 -27.55
C ASN A 164 1.84 -10.84 -27.84
N ASN A 165 2.76 -10.65 -26.88
CA ASN A 165 3.99 -9.89 -27.09
C ASN A 165 5.17 -10.76 -27.56
N PHE A 166 5.17 -12.06 -27.23
CA PHE A 166 6.27 -12.98 -27.53
C PHE A 166 5.94 -14.04 -28.61
N ALA A 167 4.77 -13.98 -29.24
CA ALA A 167 4.41 -14.77 -30.43
C ALA A 167 4.08 -13.84 -31.60
#